data_AF-A0A661GEF5-F1
#
_entry.id   AF-A0A661GEF5-F1
#
_cell.length_a   1.000
_cell.length_b   1.000
_cell.length_c   1.000
_cell.angle_alpha   90.00
_cell.angle_beta   90.00
_cell.angle_gamma   90.00
#
_symmetry.space_group_name_H-M   'P 1'
#
loop_
_entity.id
_entity.type
_entity.pdbx_description
1 polymer ?
#
loop_
_entity_poly.entity_id
_entity_poly.type
_entity_poly.pdbx_seq_one_letter_code
_entity_poly.pdbx_strand_id
1 'polypeptide(L)' 'MADPKCPDCGESGIDKITSTASEARSRENTPWFYVSHCDNCGHVYGVFAKHVFGRTGPQLVIEGKK' A
#
# COMPACT_ATOMS: atom_id res chain seq x y z
N MET A 1 19.76 2.55 -7.91
CA MET A 1 18.27 2.52 -7.94
C MET A 1 17.83 3.95 -8.12
N ALA A 2 16.96 4.22 -9.09
CA ALA A 2 16.42 5.57 -9.28
C ALA A 2 15.29 5.79 -8.27
N ASP A 3 15.27 6.95 -7.61
CA ASP A 3 14.18 7.31 -6.73
C ASP A 3 12.89 7.52 -7.52
N PRO A 4 11.75 6.99 -7.04
CA PRO A 4 10.48 7.16 -7.72
C PRO A 4 10.12 8.66 -7.74
N LYS A 5 9.62 9.12 -8.89
CA LYS A 5 9.23 10.50 -9.11
C LYS A 5 7.73 10.60 -9.27
N CYS A 6 7.11 11.55 -8.58
CA CYS A 6 5.71 11.85 -8.74
C CYS A 6 5.45 12.45 -10.14
N PRO A 7 4.50 11.91 -10.93
CA PRO A 7 4.22 12.43 -12.27
C PRO A 7 3.56 13.81 -12.26
N ASP A 8 2.82 14.16 -11.20
CA ASP A 8 2.08 15.43 -11.13
C ASP A 8 2.93 16.60 -10.59
N CYS A 9 3.58 16.43 -9.43
CA CYS A 9 4.37 17.52 -8.82
C CYS A 9 5.87 17.42 -9.07
N GLY A 10 6.36 16.29 -9.59
CA GLY A 10 7.76 16.11 -9.91
C GLY A 10 8.69 15.87 -8.73
N GLU A 11 8.18 15.77 -7.50
CA GLU A 11 8.96 15.37 -6.33
C GLU A 11 9.57 13.98 -6.51
N SER A 12 10.82 13.82 -6.10
CA SER A 12 11.56 12.57 -6.19
C SER A 12 11.91 12.07 -4.80
N GLY A 13 11.65 10.79 -4.53
CA GLY A 13 11.97 10.16 -3.26
C GLY A 13 10.90 9.17 -2.85
N ILE A 14 11.31 8.00 -2.38
CA ILE A 14 10.38 6.98 -1.87
C ILE A 14 9.65 7.48 -0.61
N ASP A 15 10.28 8.37 0.18
CA ASP A 15 9.69 9.00 1.36
C ASP A 15 8.48 9.89 1.03
N LYS A 16 8.36 10.34 -0.23
CA LYS A 16 7.22 11.13 -0.70
C LYS A 16 6.03 10.30 -1.13
N ILE A 17 6.17 8.97 -1.17
CA ILE A 17 5.09 8.03 -1.50
C ILE A 17 4.63 7.38 -0.20
N THR A 18 3.52 7.85 0.33
CA THR A 18 2.95 7.36 1.58
C THR A 18 1.72 6.50 1.33
N SER A 19 1.30 5.76 2.34
CA SER A 19 0.07 4.96 2.29
C SER A 19 -0.84 5.30 3.46
N THR A 20 -2.06 5.73 3.17
CA THR A 20 -3.08 6.06 4.18
C THR A 20 -4.10 4.93 4.30
N ALA A 21 -4.39 4.52 5.54
CA ALA A 21 -5.38 3.50 5.84
C ALA A 21 -6.82 4.02 5.65
N SER A 22 -7.72 3.17 5.16
CA SER A 22 -9.14 3.51 5.05
C SER A 22 -9.77 3.76 6.43
N GLU A 23 -10.68 4.73 6.51
CA GLU A 23 -11.50 4.97 7.70
C GLU A 23 -12.44 3.79 7.98
N ALA A 24 -12.95 3.15 6.92
CA ALA A 24 -13.71 1.92 7.03
C ALA A 24 -12.82 0.78 7.54
N ARG A 25 -13.23 0.17 8.65
CA ARG A 25 -12.52 -0.93 9.30
C ARG A 25 -13.35 -2.20 9.33
N SER A 26 -12.67 -3.34 9.32
CA SER A 26 -13.28 -4.65 9.50
C SER A 26 -13.72 -4.85 10.94
N ARG A 27 -14.44 -5.95 11.18
CA ARG A 27 -14.88 -6.32 12.53
C ARG A 27 -13.73 -6.49 13.52
N GLU A 28 -12.53 -6.80 13.02
CA GLU A 28 -11.29 -6.95 13.80
C GLU A 28 -10.51 -5.63 13.91
N ASN A 29 -11.14 -4.48 13.62
CA ASN A 29 -10.54 -3.15 13.71
C ASN A 29 -9.33 -2.96 12.78
N THR A 30 -9.31 -3.65 11.64
CA THR A 30 -8.26 -3.47 10.62
C THR A 30 -8.81 -2.74 9.40
N PRO A 31 -8.06 -1.80 8.79
CA PRO A 31 -8.53 -1.06 7.62
C PRO A 31 -8.77 -2.02 6.45
N TRP A 32 -9.79 -1.74 5.65
CA TRP A 32 -10.16 -2.57 4.49
C TRP A 32 -9.15 -2.42 3.34
N PHE A 33 -8.63 -1.21 3.14
CA PHE A 33 -7.66 -0.92 2.10
C PHE A 33 -6.71 0.20 2.53
N TYR A 34 -5.61 0.31 1.80
CA TYR A 34 -4.64 1.39 1.88
C TYR A 34 -4.61 2.13 0.55
N VAL A 35 -4.56 3.46 0.60
CA VAL A 35 -4.38 4.30 -0.58
C VAL A 35 -2.93 4.74 -0.61
N SER A 36 -2.19 4.38 -1.65
CA SER A 36 -0.84 4.92 -1.87
C SER A 36 -0.94 6.20 -2.66
N HIS A 37 -0.36 7.27 -2.11
CA HIS A 37 -0.40 8.59 -2.73
C HIS A 37 0.88 9.37 -2.47
N CYS A 38 1.08 10.42 -3.28
CA CYS A 38 2.11 11.41 -3.00
C CYS A 38 1.71 12.24 -1.77
N ASP A 39 2.64 12.40 -0.82
CA ASP A 39 2.43 13.21 0.38
C ASP A 39 2.35 14.72 0.06
N ASN A 40 3.04 15.16 -0.99
CA ASN A 40 3.09 16.58 -1.36
C ASN A 40 1.83 17.04 -2.12
N CYS A 41 1.44 16.32 -3.17
CA CYS A 41 0.35 16.76 -4.07
C CYS A 41 -0.91 15.88 -4.03
N GLY A 42 -0.87 14.74 -3.34
CA GLY A 42 -2.02 13.83 -3.25
C GLY A 42 -2.25 12.94 -4.48
N HIS A 43 -1.35 12.92 -5.47
CA HIS A 43 -1.47 11.99 -6.61
C HIS A 43 -1.61 10.55 -6.12
N VAL A 44 -2.70 9.87 -6.50
CA VAL A 44 -2.98 8.49 -6.09
C VAL A 44 -2.34 7.51 -7.05
N TYR A 45 -1.38 6.72 -6.56
CA TYR A 45 -0.72 5.67 -7.34
C TYR A 45 -1.54 4.38 -7.38
N GLY A 46 -2.35 4.12 -6.35
CA GLY A 46 -3.20 2.95 -6.31
C GLY A 46 -3.88 2.72 -4.97
N VAL A 47 -4.85 1.82 -4.99
CA VAL A 47 -5.58 1.36 -3.81
C VAL A 47 -5.31 -0.12 -3.63
N PHE A 48 -4.76 -0.48 -2.48
CA PHE A 48 -4.38 -1.84 -2.14
C PHE A 48 -5.32 -2.35 -1.06
N ALA A 49 -6.16 -3.33 -1.41
CA ALA A 49 -6.94 -4.04 -0.39
C ALA A 49 -5.97 -4.72 0.59
N LYS A 50 -6.30 -4.66 1.88
CA LYS A 50 -5.56 -5.45 2.87
C LYS A 50 -5.77 -6.92 2.50
N HIS A 51 -4.69 -7.63 2.15
CA HIS A 51 -4.73 -9.08 1.98
C HIS A 51 -5.19 -9.70 3.31
N VAL A 52 -6.43 -10.21 3.35
CA VAL A 52 -6.91 -11.00 4.47
C VAL A 52 -6.49 -12.43 4.18
N PHE A 53 -5.46 -12.93 4.87
CA PHE A 53 -5.14 -14.35 4.88
C PHE A 53 -6.29 -15.09 5.59
N GLY A 54 -7.37 -15.37 4.86
CA GLY A 54 -8.39 -16.31 5.29
C GLY A 54 -7.90 -17.75 5.09
N ARG A 55 -8.52 -18.72 5.78
CA ARG A 55 -8.25 -20.17 5.61
C ARG A 55 -8.43 -20.66 4.15
N THR A 56 -9.00 -19.86 3.27
CA THR A 56 -9.29 -20.12 1.86
C THR A 56 -8.64 -19.13 0.89
N GLY A 57 -7.76 -18.23 1.35
CA GLY A 57 -7.03 -17.29 0.48
C GLY A 57 -5.72 -17.86 -0.07
N PRO A 58 -5.17 -17.27 -1.15
CA PRO A 58 -3.88 -17.70 -1.71
C PRO A 58 -2.78 -17.61 -0.65
N GLN A 59 -2.20 -18.76 -0.29
CA GLN A 59 -1.08 -18.86 0.63
C GLN A 59 0.20 -18.45 -0.11
N LEU A 60 0.93 -17.45 0.41
CA LEU A 60 2.30 -17.22 -0.02
C LEU A 60 3.14 -18.41 0.45
N VAL A 61 3.50 -19.30 -0.48
CA VAL A 61 4.45 -20.38 -0.22
C VAL A 61 5.83 -19.74 -0.10
N ILE A 62 6.33 -19.63 1.12
CA ILE A 62 7.72 -19.20 1.36
C ILE A 62 8.60 -20.43 1.10
N GLU A 63 9.24 -20.51 -0.06
CA GLU A 63 10.25 -21.53 -0.31
C GLU A 63 11.48 -21.29 0.58
N GLY A 64 11.67 -22.20 1.54
CA GLY A 64 12.98 -22.56 2.08
C GLY A 64 13.55 -21.63 3.15
N LYS A 65 13.28 -21.94 4.42
CA LYS A 65 14.32 -21.81 5.45
C LYS A 65 14.99 -23.18 5.59
N LYS A 66 16.26 -23.25 5.18
CA LYS A 66 17.15 -24.40 5.40
C LYS A 66 17.54 -24.49 6.86
#